data_AF-A0A317F5Q7-F1
#
_entry.id   AF-A0A317F5Q7-F1
#
_cell.length_a   1.000
_cell.length_b   1.000
_cell.length_c   1.000
_cell.angle_alpha   90.00
_cell.angle_beta   90.00
_cell.angle_gamma   90.00
#
_symmetry.space_group_name_H-M   'P 1'
#
loop_
_entity.id
_entity.type
_entity.pdbx_description
1 polymer ?
#
loop_
_entity_poly.entity_id
_entity_poly.type
_entity_poly.pdbx_seq_one_letter_code
_entity_poly.pdbx_strand_id
1 'polypeptide(L)'
;MVPKLFRRENLNAFRNEYNLCQHEVHTFNEIVEASNANDLEKLKWFTLFGDRMYQILLNVHAYRKGLEFGFELIDFDRYGWLRKPVFLDQEELKLGIVEMDRYGTYSTITLGHGPNGMWAYGMSINYGTAGSSCGICVHDERFSSRESALNEALMKLKNKMELHAGDSDTVNYNQKIILATLKSIKAFKIKQVQLSLFA
;
A
#
# COMPACT_ATOMS: atom_id res chain seq x y z
N MET A 1 30.34 -8.70 20.66
CA MET A 1 30.21 -10.06 20.08
C MET A 1 29.06 -10.03 19.07
N VAL A 2 29.24 -10.62 17.88
CA VAL A 2 28.20 -10.68 16.84
C VAL A 2 26.96 -11.44 17.37
N PRO A 3 25.73 -10.92 17.20
CA PRO A 3 24.51 -11.62 17.62
C PRO A 3 24.44 -13.01 17.00
N LYS A 4 24.00 -14.03 17.77
CA LYS A 4 23.98 -15.43 17.33
C LYS A 4 23.30 -15.60 15.97
N LEU A 5 22.18 -14.91 15.76
CA LEU A 5 21.39 -14.96 14.53
C LEU A 5 22.19 -14.59 13.27
N PHE A 6 23.15 -13.66 13.39
CA PHE A 6 23.92 -13.14 12.26
C PHE A 6 25.28 -13.81 12.09
N ARG A 7 25.55 -14.91 12.81
CA ARG A 7 26.76 -15.70 12.56
C ARG A 7 26.71 -16.32 11.18
N ARG A 8 27.88 -16.42 10.54
CA ARG A 8 28.04 -16.96 9.19
C ARG A 8 27.37 -18.32 8.97
N GLU A 9 27.44 -19.20 9.96
CA GLU A 9 26.77 -20.51 9.96
C GLU A 9 25.25 -20.41 9.80
N ASN A 10 24.61 -19.50 10.55
CA ASN A 10 23.16 -19.30 10.52
C ASN A 10 22.71 -18.57 9.25
N LEU A 11 23.50 -17.62 8.76
CA LEU A 11 23.24 -16.94 7.49
C LEU A 11 23.31 -17.91 6.30
N ASN A 12 24.31 -18.79 6.28
CA ASN A 12 24.42 -19.82 5.23
C ASN A 12 23.26 -20.82 5.28
N ALA A 13 22.88 -21.27 6.48
CA ALA A 13 21.73 -22.16 6.67
C ALA A 13 20.44 -21.51 6.14
N PHE A 14 20.17 -20.27 6.54
CA PHE A 14 18.98 -19.53 6.09
C PHE A 14 18.95 -19.35 4.57
N ARG A 15 20.09 -19.00 3.95
CA ARG A 15 20.19 -18.85 2.49
C ARG A 15 19.89 -20.14 1.73
N ASN A 16 20.25 -21.29 2.29
CA ASN A 16 20.02 -22.59 1.65
C ASN A 16 18.59 -23.11 1.83
N GLU A 17 17.91 -22.69 2.90
CA GLU A 17 16.57 -23.15 3.25
C GLU A 17 15.46 -22.27 2.61
N TYR A 18 15.70 -20.96 2.45
CA TYR A 18 14.67 -20.01 2.04
C TYR A 18 14.94 -19.39 0.65
N ASN A 19 13.90 -19.38 -0.18
CA ASN A 19 13.88 -18.62 -1.43
C ASN A 19 13.43 -17.19 -1.17
N LEU A 20 14.40 -16.28 -1.12
CA LEU A 20 14.15 -14.87 -0.83
C LEU A 20 13.67 -14.12 -2.08
N CYS A 21 12.69 -13.25 -1.90
CA CYS A 21 12.28 -12.31 -2.95
C CYS A 21 13.23 -11.11 -3.03
N GLN A 22 13.09 -10.28 -4.06
CA GLN A 22 14.06 -9.22 -4.38
C GLN A 22 14.35 -8.26 -3.21
N HIS A 23 13.31 -7.82 -2.48
CA HIS A 23 13.50 -6.87 -1.37
C HIS A 23 14.10 -7.53 -0.12
N GLU A 24 13.81 -8.80 0.10
CA GLU A 24 14.43 -9.61 1.17
C GLU A 24 15.91 -9.86 0.86
N VAL A 25 16.27 -10.18 -0.38
CA VAL A 25 17.66 -10.37 -0.81
C VAL A 25 18.49 -9.13 -0.53
N HIS A 26 17.98 -7.94 -0.83
CA HIS A 26 18.70 -6.69 -0.57
C HIS A 26 19.03 -6.52 0.91
N THR A 27 18.02 -6.65 1.78
CA THR A 27 18.19 -6.52 3.24
C THR A 27 19.07 -7.63 3.81
N PHE A 28 18.93 -8.86 3.30
CA PHE A 28 19.75 -9.99 3.73
C PHE A 28 21.23 -9.80 3.37
N ASN A 29 21.53 -9.30 2.18
CA ASN A 29 22.91 -9.01 1.77
C ASN A 29 23.54 -7.94 2.66
N GLU A 30 22.79 -6.90 3.05
CA GLU A 30 23.29 -5.89 4.01
C GLU A 30 23.64 -6.50 5.38
N ILE A 31 22.86 -7.48 5.84
CA ILE A 31 23.14 -8.20 7.08
C ILE A 31 24.41 -9.05 6.93
N VAL A 32 24.57 -9.74 5.80
CA VAL A 32 25.76 -10.55 5.50
C VAL A 32 27.01 -9.68 5.46
N GLU A 33 26.95 -8.54 4.77
CA GLU A 33 28.05 -7.57 4.70
C GLU A 33 28.41 -7.02 6.08
N ALA A 34 27.41 -6.62 6.88
CA ALA A 34 27.62 -6.15 8.26
C ALA A 34 28.24 -7.23 9.15
N SER A 35 27.83 -8.50 8.99
CA SER A 35 28.44 -9.62 9.69
C SER A 35 29.90 -9.84 9.29
N ASN A 36 30.23 -9.73 8.00
CA ASN A 36 31.59 -9.93 7.51
C ASN A 36 32.52 -8.79 7.97
N ALA A 37 31.99 -7.57 8.04
CA ALA A 37 32.72 -6.39 8.52
C ALA A 37 32.79 -6.28 10.06
N ASN A 38 32.12 -7.16 10.80
CA ASN A 38 31.92 -7.03 12.26
C ASN A 38 31.31 -5.67 12.66
N ASP A 39 30.41 -5.12 11.85
CA ASP A 39 29.70 -3.88 12.15
C ASP A 39 28.61 -4.14 13.20
N LEU A 40 29.01 -4.04 14.47
CA LEU A 40 28.14 -4.34 15.61
C LEU A 40 26.98 -3.34 15.73
N GLU A 41 27.15 -2.09 15.30
CA GLU A 41 26.10 -1.08 15.37
C GLU A 41 24.99 -1.41 14.37
N LYS A 42 25.35 -1.69 13.11
CA LYS A 42 24.38 -2.10 12.08
C LYS A 42 23.67 -3.41 12.43
N LEU A 43 24.40 -4.38 12.97
CA LEU A 43 23.81 -5.65 13.41
C LEU A 43 22.85 -5.47 14.60
N LYS A 44 23.19 -4.63 15.59
CA LYS A 44 22.27 -4.31 16.69
C LYS A 44 21.00 -3.65 16.17
N TRP A 45 21.10 -2.76 15.18
CA TRP A 45 19.94 -2.14 14.57
C TRP A 45 18.98 -3.18 13.96
N PHE A 46 19.51 -4.17 13.22
CA PHE A 46 18.69 -5.26 12.68
C PHE A 46 18.00 -6.10 13.77
N THR A 47 18.63 -6.30 14.94
CA THR A 47 17.99 -7.03 16.05
C THR A 47 16.76 -6.33 16.64
N LEU A 48 16.57 -5.03 16.37
CA LEU A 48 15.37 -4.31 16.81
C LEU A 48 14.10 -4.79 16.08
N PHE A 49 14.24 -5.42 14.92
CA PHE A 49 13.13 -5.80 14.03
C PHE A 49 12.63 -7.23 14.22
N GLY A 50 13.17 -7.98 15.17
CA GLY A 50 12.72 -9.33 15.48
C GLY A 50 13.81 -10.25 15.99
N ASP A 51 13.41 -11.45 16.39
CA ASP A 51 14.29 -12.51 16.87
C ASP A 51 14.61 -13.55 15.77
N ARG A 52 13.88 -13.50 14.65
CA ARG A 52 14.00 -14.42 13.51
C ARG A 52 14.34 -13.68 12.23
N MET A 53 15.14 -14.31 11.37
CA MET A 53 15.62 -13.70 10.14
C MET A 53 14.47 -13.24 9.23
N TYR A 54 13.48 -14.09 8.92
CA TYR A 54 12.36 -13.69 8.07
C TYR A 54 11.57 -12.51 8.63
N GLN A 55 11.39 -12.46 9.96
CA GLN A 55 10.67 -11.38 10.62
C GLN A 55 11.45 -10.07 10.51
N ILE A 56 12.77 -10.11 10.73
CA ILE A 56 13.66 -8.95 10.54
C ILE A 56 13.58 -8.46 9.10
N LEU A 57 13.70 -9.34 8.10
CA LEU A 57 13.68 -8.94 6.69
C LEU A 57 12.36 -8.23 6.31
N LEU A 58 11.22 -8.79 6.72
CA LEU A 58 9.90 -8.23 6.42
C LEU A 58 9.64 -6.92 7.19
N ASN A 59 9.95 -6.88 8.49
CA ASN A 59 9.75 -5.69 9.31
C ASN A 59 10.68 -4.54 8.88
N VAL A 60 11.93 -4.82 8.53
CA VAL A 60 12.86 -3.81 7.98
C VAL A 60 12.33 -3.27 6.66
N HIS A 61 11.82 -4.14 5.78
CA HIS A 61 11.23 -3.72 4.52
C HIS A 61 10.01 -2.80 4.74
N ALA A 62 9.08 -3.23 5.61
CA ALA A 62 7.90 -2.43 5.96
C ALA A 62 8.28 -1.09 6.62
N TYR A 63 9.28 -1.08 7.50
CA TYR A 63 9.77 0.14 8.15
C TYR A 63 10.39 1.10 7.14
N ARG A 64 11.27 0.62 6.26
CA ARG A 64 11.86 1.43 5.19
C ARG A 64 10.79 2.02 4.26
N LYS A 65 9.74 1.26 3.98
CA LYS A 65 8.57 1.77 3.25
C LYS A 65 7.79 2.82 4.04
N GLY A 66 7.63 2.63 5.34
CA GLY A 66 7.06 3.64 6.25
C GLY A 66 7.84 4.95 6.24
N LEU A 67 9.17 4.91 6.24
CA LEU A 67 10.03 6.09 6.15
C LEU A 67 9.80 6.91 4.89
N GLU A 68 9.44 6.27 3.77
CA GLU A 68 9.11 6.98 2.53
C GLU A 68 7.88 7.92 2.69
N PHE A 69 7.05 7.67 3.71
CA PHE A 69 5.90 8.48 4.13
C PHE A 69 6.15 9.25 5.45
N GLY A 70 7.38 9.21 5.98
CA GLY A 70 7.73 9.91 7.24
C GLY A 70 7.23 9.20 8.50
N PHE A 71 6.90 7.90 8.42
CA PHE A 71 6.63 7.10 9.60
C PHE A 71 7.94 6.56 10.18
N GLU A 72 8.33 7.10 11.34
CA GLU A 72 9.60 6.77 12.01
C GLU A 72 9.42 5.83 13.22
N LEU A 73 8.19 5.60 13.66
CA LEU A 73 7.91 4.79 14.83
C LEU A 73 8.20 3.30 14.56
N ILE A 74 9.09 2.72 15.35
CA ILE A 74 9.32 1.28 15.43
C ILE A 74 8.47 0.75 16.58
N ASP A 75 7.29 0.22 16.26
CA ASP A 75 6.39 -0.45 17.22
C ASP A 75 5.90 -1.77 16.63
N PHE A 76 5.76 -2.78 17.49
CA PHE A 76 5.40 -4.14 17.09
C PHE A 76 4.09 -4.58 17.75
N ASP A 77 3.37 -5.46 17.05
CA ASP A 77 2.23 -6.15 17.63
C ASP A 77 2.67 -7.29 18.56
N ARG A 78 1.70 -7.97 19.17
CA ARG A 78 1.96 -9.10 20.08
C ARG A 78 2.64 -10.31 19.43
N TYR A 79 2.72 -10.34 18.10
CA TYR A 79 3.35 -11.40 17.31
C TYR A 79 4.73 -10.98 16.75
N GLY A 80 5.19 -9.77 17.09
CA GLY A 80 6.47 -9.22 16.62
C GLY A 80 6.43 -8.67 15.19
N TRP A 81 5.24 -8.42 14.63
CA TRP A 81 5.12 -7.75 13.32
C TRP A 81 5.07 -6.24 13.51
N LEU A 82 5.77 -5.50 12.65
CA LEU A 82 5.74 -4.04 12.67
C LEU A 82 4.29 -3.57 12.51
N ARG A 83 3.84 -2.70 13.42
CA ARG A 83 2.48 -2.18 13.36
C ARG A 83 2.28 -1.37 12.10
N LYS A 84 1.15 -1.61 11.43
CA LYS A 84 0.76 -0.85 10.24
C LYS A 84 0.65 0.63 10.62
N PRO A 85 1.32 1.54 9.88
CA PRO A 85 1.15 2.97 10.08
C PRO A 85 -0.28 3.41 9.79
N VAL A 86 -0.74 4.43 10.52
CA VAL A 86 -2.04 5.07 10.29
C VAL A 86 -1.82 6.35 9.50
N PHE A 87 -2.38 6.40 8.30
CA PHE A 87 -2.35 7.61 7.46
C PHE A 87 -3.20 8.72 8.10
N LEU A 88 -2.73 9.95 7.96
CA LEU A 88 -3.36 11.17 8.43
C LEU A 88 -4.39 11.68 7.42
N ASP A 89 -5.34 12.48 7.91
CA ASP A 89 -6.40 13.15 7.15
C ASP A 89 -7.08 12.25 6.12
N GLN A 90 -7.42 11.04 6.58
CA GLN A 90 -8.05 10.05 5.72
C GLN A 90 -9.44 10.50 5.29
N GLU A 91 -9.67 10.45 3.98
CA GLU A 91 -10.96 10.75 3.37
C GLU A 91 -11.37 9.61 2.43
N GLU A 92 -12.68 9.42 2.30
CA GLU A 92 -13.23 8.41 1.40
C GLU A 92 -14.19 9.06 0.38
N LEU A 93 -13.93 8.81 -0.89
CA LEU A 93 -14.79 9.20 -2.00
C LEU A 93 -15.56 7.98 -2.50
N LYS A 94 -16.90 8.05 -2.44
CA LYS A 94 -17.80 7.03 -3.00
C LYS A 94 -18.21 7.40 -4.43
N LEU A 95 -18.10 6.45 -5.37
CA LEU A 95 -18.37 6.64 -6.80
C LEU A 95 -19.29 5.53 -7.31
N GLY A 96 -20.45 5.88 -7.85
CA GLY A 96 -21.46 4.92 -8.30
C GLY A 96 -22.85 5.23 -7.75
N ILE A 97 -23.64 4.18 -7.48
CA ILE A 97 -24.99 4.32 -6.94
C ILE A 97 -24.90 4.37 -5.41
N VAL A 98 -24.69 5.58 -4.88
CA VAL A 98 -24.44 5.80 -3.44
C VAL A 98 -25.73 5.83 -2.63
N GLU A 99 -26.85 6.21 -3.24
CA GLU A 99 -28.17 6.40 -2.58
C GLU A 99 -28.72 5.14 -1.91
N MET A 100 -28.29 3.95 -2.35
CA MET A 100 -28.75 2.68 -1.78
C MET A 100 -27.98 2.28 -0.51
N ASP A 101 -26.86 2.96 -0.20
CA ASP A 101 -25.84 2.61 0.81
C ASP A 101 -25.63 1.10 1.00
N ARG A 102 -25.74 0.35 -0.10
CA ARG A 102 -25.64 -1.10 -0.11
C ARG A 102 -24.25 -1.46 -0.58
N TYR A 103 -23.56 -2.29 0.20
CA TYR A 103 -22.31 -2.88 -0.22
C TYR A 103 -22.51 -3.58 -1.58
N GLY A 104 -21.66 -3.25 -2.55
CA GLY A 104 -21.81 -3.76 -3.92
C GLY A 104 -22.57 -2.84 -4.88
N THR A 105 -22.84 -1.56 -4.57
CA THR A 105 -23.41 -0.60 -5.55
C THR A 105 -22.53 0.60 -5.90
N TYR A 106 -21.39 0.76 -5.22
CA TYR A 106 -20.42 1.84 -5.45
C TYR A 106 -18.98 1.34 -5.26
N SER A 107 -18.05 2.04 -5.92
CA SER A 107 -16.62 1.93 -5.67
C SER A 107 -16.18 3.00 -4.66
N THR A 108 -15.07 2.77 -3.96
CA THR A 108 -14.46 3.76 -3.06
C THR A 108 -13.03 4.07 -3.43
N ILE A 109 -12.61 5.32 -3.21
CA ILE A 109 -11.22 5.74 -3.20
C ILE A 109 -10.95 6.31 -1.80
N THR A 110 -9.99 5.76 -1.10
CA THR A 110 -9.54 6.26 0.21
C THR A 110 -8.24 7.00 0.01
N LEU A 111 -8.14 8.25 0.42
CA LEU A 111 -6.89 9.03 0.38
C LEU A 111 -6.39 9.24 1.80
N GLY A 112 -5.09 9.46 1.93
CA GLY A 112 -4.46 9.87 3.17
C GLY A 112 -2.98 10.17 2.95
N HIS A 113 -2.34 10.81 3.91
CA HIS A 113 -0.93 11.12 3.82
C HIS A 113 -0.12 10.70 5.05
N GLY A 114 1.18 10.55 4.86
CA GLY A 114 2.11 10.36 5.96
C GLY A 114 2.51 11.70 6.61
N PRO A 115 3.20 11.69 7.76
CA PRO A 115 3.66 12.89 8.45
C PRO A 115 4.51 13.83 7.60
N ASN A 116 5.22 13.32 6.60
CA ASN A 116 6.03 14.12 5.68
C ASN A 116 5.23 14.76 4.53
N GLY A 117 3.89 14.64 4.52
CA GLY A 117 3.02 15.19 3.49
C GLY A 117 2.92 14.35 2.21
N MET A 118 3.55 13.18 2.14
CA MET A 118 3.40 12.26 1.00
C MET A 118 2.05 11.56 1.04
N TRP A 119 1.31 11.65 -0.05
CA TRP A 119 -0.03 11.08 -0.21
C TRP A 119 0.02 9.69 -0.82
N ALA A 120 -0.95 8.86 -0.45
CA ALA A 120 -1.26 7.58 -1.07
C ALA A 120 -2.78 7.41 -1.18
N TYR A 121 -3.20 6.41 -1.95
CA TYR A 121 -4.60 6.04 -2.03
C TYR A 121 -4.80 4.52 -1.92
N GLY A 122 -5.91 4.14 -1.29
CA GLY A 122 -6.53 2.83 -1.41
C GLY A 122 -7.74 2.91 -2.34
N MET A 123 -8.21 1.77 -2.83
CA MET A 123 -9.36 1.70 -3.72
C MET A 123 -10.14 0.40 -3.52
N SER A 124 -11.46 0.49 -3.45
CA SER A 124 -12.37 -0.64 -3.59
C SER A 124 -13.14 -0.49 -4.89
N ILE A 125 -12.86 -1.36 -5.84
CA ILE A 125 -13.50 -1.42 -7.15
C ILE A 125 -14.63 -2.43 -7.08
N ASN A 126 -15.81 -2.00 -7.48
CA ASN A 126 -16.98 -2.85 -7.47
C ASN A 126 -17.69 -2.83 -8.83
N TYR A 127 -17.89 -4.02 -9.38
CA TYR A 127 -18.60 -4.24 -10.63
C TYR A 127 -20.00 -4.83 -10.40
N GLY A 128 -20.43 -5.02 -9.14
CA GLY A 128 -21.67 -5.67 -8.76
C GLY A 128 -21.39 -6.93 -7.96
N THR A 129 -21.21 -8.06 -8.66
CA THR A 129 -20.85 -9.34 -8.02
C THR A 129 -19.34 -9.51 -7.95
N ALA A 130 -18.63 -9.07 -8.98
CA ALA A 130 -17.17 -9.05 -8.99
C ALA A 130 -16.63 -7.73 -8.43
N GLY A 131 -15.39 -7.77 -7.92
CA GLY A 131 -14.72 -6.60 -7.40
C GLY A 131 -13.27 -6.88 -7.03
N SER A 132 -12.58 -5.84 -6.59
CA SER A 132 -11.21 -5.89 -6.08
C SER A 132 -11.02 -4.76 -5.08
N SER A 133 -10.29 -4.99 -3.99
CA SER A 133 -9.99 -3.94 -3.03
C SER A 133 -8.54 -3.97 -2.59
N CYS A 134 -7.92 -2.80 -2.50
CA CYS A 134 -6.66 -2.57 -1.81
C CYS A 134 -6.84 -1.41 -0.83
N GLY A 135 -6.55 -1.64 0.44
CA GLY A 135 -6.54 -0.56 1.42
C GLY A 135 -5.28 0.28 1.28
N ILE A 136 -5.34 1.55 1.69
CA ILE A 136 -4.18 2.44 1.70
C ILE A 136 -3.01 1.79 2.49
N CYS A 137 -1.83 1.73 1.89
CA CYS A 137 -0.65 1.17 2.55
C CYS A 137 0.66 1.86 2.11
N VAL A 138 1.72 1.64 2.89
CA VAL A 138 3.05 2.23 2.64
C VAL A 138 3.80 1.57 1.47
N HIS A 139 3.26 0.49 0.92
CA HIS A 139 3.83 -0.18 -0.25
C HIS A 139 3.28 0.38 -1.57
N ASP A 140 2.24 1.22 -1.51
CA ASP A 140 1.65 1.86 -2.68
C ASP A 140 2.52 3.01 -3.19
N GLU A 141 2.16 3.49 -4.38
CA GLU A 141 2.81 4.63 -5.00
C GLU A 141 2.61 5.90 -4.16
N ARG A 142 3.63 6.77 -4.21
CA ARG A 142 3.71 8.00 -3.45
C ARG A 142 3.45 9.21 -4.33
N PHE A 143 2.63 10.12 -3.81
CA PHE A 143 2.26 11.33 -4.50
C PHE A 143 2.64 12.54 -3.66
N SER A 144 3.16 13.59 -4.32
CA SER A 144 3.55 14.84 -3.66
C SER A 144 2.36 15.69 -3.22
N SER A 145 1.13 15.35 -3.61
CA SER A 145 -0.07 16.09 -3.28
C SER A 145 -1.31 15.21 -3.24
N ARG A 146 -2.33 15.64 -2.50
CA ARG A 146 -3.68 15.05 -2.51
C ARG A 146 -4.25 14.98 -3.93
N GLU A 147 -4.08 16.05 -4.70
CA GLU A 147 -4.64 16.16 -6.04
C GLU A 147 -4.02 15.17 -7.02
N SER A 148 -2.69 15.00 -7.00
CA SER A 148 -2.02 14.00 -7.84
C SER A 148 -2.41 12.57 -7.47
N ALA A 149 -2.51 12.24 -6.18
CA ALA A 149 -3.01 10.94 -5.72
C ALA A 149 -4.46 10.68 -6.19
N LEU A 150 -5.35 11.66 -6.02
CA LEU A 150 -6.75 11.57 -6.41
C LEU A 150 -6.92 11.41 -7.93
N ASN A 151 -6.16 12.19 -8.72
CA ASN A 151 -6.23 12.13 -10.18
C ASN A 151 -5.78 10.77 -10.71
N GLU A 152 -4.69 10.21 -10.15
CA GLU A 152 -4.22 8.87 -10.49
C GLU A 152 -5.26 7.80 -10.09
N ALA A 153 -5.80 7.87 -8.87
CA ALA A 153 -6.82 6.95 -8.39
C ALA A 153 -8.09 6.97 -9.29
N LEU A 154 -8.57 8.16 -9.66
CA LEU A 154 -9.72 8.33 -10.56
C LEU A 154 -9.43 7.79 -11.96
N MET A 155 -8.22 8.00 -12.49
CA MET A 155 -7.82 7.48 -13.79
C MET A 155 -7.76 5.95 -13.77
N LYS A 156 -7.15 5.36 -12.75
CA LYS A 156 -7.05 3.91 -12.59
C LYS A 156 -8.43 3.26 -12.44
N LEU A 157 -9.31 3.84 -11.62
CA LEU A 157 -10.70 3.37 -11.49
C LEU A 157 -11.47 3.48 -12.81
N LYS A 158 -11.35 4.61 -13.52
CA LYS A 158 -11.97 4.81 -14.84
C LYS A 158 -11.52 3.74 -15.82
N ASN A 159 -10.21 3.50 -15.95
CA ASN A 159 -9.67 2.51 -16.89
C ASN A 159 -10.18 1.09 -16.56
N LYS A 160 -10.27 0.75 -15.27
CA LYS A 160 -10.81 -0.54 -14.81
C LYS A 160 -12.31 -0.69 -15.13
N MET A 161 -13.09 0.37 -14.97
CA MET A 161 -14.51 0.38 -15.34
C MET A 161 -14.73 0.31 -16.85
N GLU A 162 -13.94 1.05 -17.64
CA GLU A 162 -14.01 1.04 -19.10
C GLU A 162 -13.66 -0.33 -19.70
N LEU A 163 -12.73 -1.07 -19.08
CA LEU A 163 -12.38 -2.43 -19.49
C LEU A 163 -13.57 -3.40 -19.51
N HIS A 164 -14.54 -3.22 -18.59
CA HIS A 164 -15.70 -4.09 -18.43
C HIS A 164 -17.01 -3.43 -18.89
N ALA A 165 -16.93 -2.27 -19.54
CA ALA A 165 -18.09 -1.61 -20.12
C ALA A 165 -18.57 -2.40 -21.36
N GLY A 166 -19.84 -2.81 -21.36
CA GLY A 166 -20.41 -3.65 -22.41
C GLY A 166 -20.05 -5.13 -22.31
N ASP A 167 -19.48 -5.58 -21.18
CA ASP A 167 -19.16 -6.98 -20.93
C ASP A 167 -20.43 -7.86 -20.99
N SER A 168 -20.32 -9.02 -21.63
CA SER A 168 -21.43 -9.96 -21.81
C SER A 168 -21.73 -10.75 -20.54
N ASP A 169 -20.77 -10.88 -19.62
CA ASP A 169 -20.96 -11.45 -18.29
C ASP A 169 -21.61 -10.43 -17.35
N THR A 170 -22.88 -10.18 -17.58
CA THR A 170 -23.68 -9.20 -16.82
C THR A 170 -23.97 -9.62 -15.37
N VAL A 171 -23.65 -10.87 -15.00
CA VAL A 171 -23.76 -11.35 -13.61
C VAL A 171 -22.60 -10.82 -12.79
N ASN A 172 -21.37 -10.92 -13.31
CA ASN A 172 -20.18 -10.40 -12.64
C ASN A 172 -20.00 -8.90 -12.85
N TYR A 173 -20.22 -8.43 -14.08
CA TYR A 173 -20.02 -7.05 -14.53
C TYR A 173 -21.36 -6.37 -14.81
N ASN A 174 -21.98 -5.91 -13.73
CA ASN A 174 -23.26 -5.23 -13.81
C ASN A 174 -23.08 -3.85 -14.45
N GLN A 175 -23.58 -3.72 -15.68
CA GLN A 175 -23.45 -2.50 -16.47
C GLN A 175 -24.08 -1.27 -15.81
N LYS A 176 -25.12 -1.43 -14.99
CA LYS A 176 -25.70 -0.29 -14.25
C LYS A 176 -24.71 0.31 -13.26
N ILE A 177 -23.93 -0.52 -12.57
CA ILE A 177 -22.94 -0.09 -11.57
C ILE A 177 -21.73 0.54 -12.28
N ILE A 178 -21.25 -0.10 -13.34
CA ILE A 178 -20.11 0.37 -14.13
C ILE A 178 -20.41 1.77 -14.71
N LEU A 179 -21.54 1.91 -15.41
CA LEU A 179 -21.93 3.18 -16.02
C LEU A 179 -22.21 4.27 -14.98
N ALA A 180 -22.81 3.93 -13.83
CA ALA A 180 -23.01 4.88 -12.73
C ALA A 180 -21.68 5.36 -12.15
N THR A 181 -20.69 4.47 -12.01
CA THR A 181 -19.35 4.82 -11.53
C THR A 181 -18.65 5.75 -12.52
N LEU A 182 -18.66 5.43 -13.81
CA LEU A 182 -18.10 6.28 -14.87
C LEU A 182 -18.76 7.66 -14.91
N LYS A 183 -20.09 7.72 -14.77
CA LYS A 183 -20.84 8.97 -14.68
C LYS A 183 -20.42 9.79 -13.46
N SER A 184 -20.24 9.14 -12.30
CA SER A 184 -19.80 9.78 -11.06
C SER A 184 -18.39 10.37 -11.20
N ILE A 185 -17.46 9.63 -11.81
CA ILE A 185 -16.10 10.12 -12.10
C ILE A 185 -16.14 11.34 -13.02
N LYS A 186 -16.93 11.30 -14.09
CA LYS A 186 -17.08 12.43 -15.01
C LYS A 186 -17.65 13.67 -14.30
N ALA A 187 -18.70 13.50 -13.51
CA ALA A 187 -19.30 14.58 -12.73
C ALA A 187 -18.30 15.18 -11.71
N PHE A 188 -17.50 14.34 -11.07
CA PHE A 188 -16.48 14.76 -10.12
C PHE A 188 -15.40 15.63 -10.80
N LYS A 189 -14.87 15.18 -11.95
CA LYS A 189 -13.87 15.95 -12.71
C LYS A 189 -14.41 17.31 -13.19
N ILE A 190 -15.67 17.36 -13.62
CA ILE A 190 -16.31 18.64 -14.01
C ILE A 190 -16.38 19.60 -12.82
N LYS A 191 -16.77 19.11 -11.63
CA LYS A 191 -16.82 19.93 -10.42
C LYS A 191 -15.45 20.46 -10.01
N GLN A 192 -14.40 19.65 -10.12
CA GLN A 192 -13.03 20.09 -9.83
C GLN A 192 -12.60 21.25 -10.74
N VAL A 193 -12.85 21.13 -12.05
CA VAL A 193 -12.52 22.21 -13.00
C VAL A 193 -13.32 23.47 -12.68
N GLN A 194 -14.61 23.35 -12.40
CA GLN A 194 -15.44 24.51 -12.02
C GLN A 194 -14.90 25.23 -10.78
N LEU A 195 -14.50 24.50 -9.74
CA LEU A 195 -13.95 25.10 -8.52
C LEU A 195 -12.62 25.81 -8.78
N SER A 196 -11.78 25.28 -9.67
CA SER A 196 -10.52 25.94 -10.06
C SER A 196 -10.70 27.26 -10.81
N LEU A 197 -11.86 27.50 -11.43
CA LEU A 197 -12.18 28.74 -12.15
C LEU A 197 -12.62 29.89 -11.23
N PHE A 198 -12.89 29.60 -9.95
CA PHE A 198 -13.33 30.59 -8.95
C PHE A 198 -12.31 30.76 -7.81
N ALA A 199 -11.13 30.14 -7.93
CA ALA A 199 -10.05 30.18 -6.94
C ALA A 199 -8.96 31.20 -7.30
#